data_AF-A0A1I0QD74-F1
#
_entry.id   AF-A0A1I0QD74-F1
#
_cell.length_a   1.000
_cell.length_b   1.000
_cell.length_c   1.000
_cell.angle_alpha   90.00
_cell.angle_beta   90.00
_cell.angle_gamma   90.00
#
_symmetry.space_group_name_H-M   'P 1'
#
loop_
_entity.id
_entity.type
_entity.pdbx_description
1 polymer ?
#
loop_
_entity_poly.entity_id
_entity_poly.type
_entity_poly.pdbx_seq_one_letter_code
_entity_poly.pdbx_strand_id
1 'polypeptide(L)'
;MNYDTCYNGNDTASPKPKAKKTALPIGRIHPMDGKTQRRGRDQKGQTAVRPCLNAPHAFLRTAFLPRLEETEFVQDSNKMVITERDFYKSLSHLSEHYGMEIIPTQSLSYPMNVAMALRDAEEKLKSKVKEFGKIRLLKDEEKTYLTIEEHYDTGACLYYIPVVPLYRMLNDSKHRASAILLLSVCTYLYHIADIPYYRQEDSYLFWQYDILKDWIMQDEPEENADYMGEIDQAEMIGTYMEKKIFNLSNLTYFEKRLTSFKAKDLIDWDCLKVAEKAFHLYQQYPNETVFRNISTNEELEEEEQDEMVAMDRYVSFYADSKGWLSEQLEQMINNELQEYGELEEPALIKKFDGNPITEGSLDFEKRLFALMEELAFLLNHY
;
A
#
# COMPACT_ATOMS: atom_id res chain seq x y z
N MET A 1 -7.98 47.65 58.60
CA MET A 1 -8.93 48.05 59.66
C MET A 1 -9.29 46.81 60.46
N ASN A 2 -9.29 46.94 61.78
CA ASN A 2 -9.78 45.98 62.77
C ASN A 2 -11.30 45.73 62.61
N TYR A 3 -11.78 44.52 62.90
CA TYR A 3 -12.47 44.13 64.15
C TYR A 3 -13.26 42.82 63.97
N ASP A 4 -13.12 41.96 64.99
CA ASP A 4 -13.70 40.60 65.17
C ASP A 4 -15.23 40.54 65.27
N THR A 5 -15.82 39.34 65.07
CA THR A 5 -16.57 38.52 66.08
C THR A 5 -17.29 37.31 65.40
N CYS A 6 -16.90 36.05 65.70
CA CYS A 6 -17.51 35.02 66.58
C CYS A 6 -18.95 34.56 66.18
N TYR A 7 -19.39 33.28 66.17
CA TYR A 7 -19.25 32.18 67.13
C TYR A 7 -19.65 30.78 66.54
N ASN A 8 -19.22 29.75 67.29
CA ASN A 8 -19.42 28.29 67.21
C ASN A 8 -20.84 27.71 66.97
N GLY A 9 -20.87 26.48 66.45
CA GLY A 9 -21.92 25.48 66.65
C GLY A 9 -21.53 24.09 66.11
N ASN A 10 -21.31 23.11 67.02
CA ASN A 10 -21.07 21.69 66.74
C ASN A 10 -22.37 20.95 66.33
N ASP A 11 -22.30 19.83 65.59
CA ASP A 11 -22.51 18.47 66.14
C ASP A 11 -22.73 17.35 65.09
N THR A 12 -21.85 16.34 65.19
CA THR A 12 -22.02 14.87 65.07
C THR A 12 -22.43 14.15 63.77
N ALA A 13 -21.69 13.05 63.53
CA ALA A 13 -21.77 12.14 62.38
C ALA A 13 -22.92 11.11 62.45
N SER A 14 -23.52 10.80 61.30
CA SER A 14 -24.50 9.71 61.15
C SER A 14 -23.84 8.36 60.79
N PRO A 15 -24.36 7.22 61.30
CA PRO A 15 -23.77 5.89 61.09
C PRO A 15 -24.09 5.27 59.71
N LYS A 16 -23.13 4.52 59.16
CA LYS A 16 -23.22 3.84 57.86
C LYS A 16 -24.18 2.63 57.87
N PRO A 17 -24.96 2.40 56.79
CA PRO A 17 -25.86 1.26 56.67
C PRO A 17 -25.12 -0.06 56.36
N LYS A 18 -25.59 -1.16 56.97
CA LYS A 18 -25.10 -2.54 56.77
C LYS A 18 -25.70 -3.15 55.48
N ALA A 19 -24.85 -3.75 54.64
CA ALA A 19 -25.25 -4.45 53.42
C ALA A 19 -25.95 -5.79 53.71
N LYS A 20 -26.99 -6.11 52.91
CA LYS A 20 -27.76 -7.36 52.95
C LYS A 20 -27.30 -8.33 51.84
N LYS A 21 -27.11 -9.59 52.24
CA LYS A 21 -27.16 -10.88 51.52
C LYS A 21 -26.52 -11.00 50.12
N THR A 22 -25.42 -11.75 50.09
CA THR A 22 -24.81 -12.39 48.91
C THR A 22 -25.65 -13.58 48.41
N ALA A 23 -25.65 -13.79 47.09
CA ALA A 23 -26.39 -14.83 46.37
C ALA A 23 -25.95 -16.28 46.72
N LEU A 24 -26.85 -17.24 46.46
CA LEU A 24 -26.67 -18.68 46.70
C LEU A 24 -25.67 -19.33 45.71
N PRO A 25 -24.86 -20.30 46.14
CA PRO A 25 -23.91 -20.98 45.27
C PRO A 25 -24.60 -22.00 44.35
N ILE A 26 -24.20 -21.98 43.09
CA ILE A 26 -24.55 -22.94 42.04
C ILE A 26 -23.74 -24.23 42.23
N GLY A 27 -24.41 -25.39 42.15
CA GLY A 27 -23.86 -26.65 41.63
C GLY A 27 -23.05 -27.54 42.57
N ARG A 28 -23.57 -28.74 42.83
CA ARG A 28 -22.92 -29.82 43.61
C ARG A 28 -21.61 -30.30 42.96
N ILE A 29 -20.55 -30.37 43.75
CA ILE A 29 -19.39 -31.22 43.45
C ILE A 29 -19.78 -32.66 43.82
N HIS A 30 -19.62 -33.60 42.90
CA HIS A 30 -19.87 -35.03 43.14
C HIS A 30 -18.94 -35.54 44.27
N PRO A 31 -19.45 -36.22 45.30
CA PRO A 31 -18.60 -36.89 46.28
C PRO A 31 -17.87 -38.04 45.60
N MET A 32 -16.54 -38.07 45.73
CA MET A 32 -15.75 -39.25 45.35
C MET A 32 -16.22 -40.45 46.18
N ASP A 33 -16.72 -41.47 45.48
CA ASP A 33 -17.10 -42.73 46.09
C ASP A 33 -15.85 -43.63 46.17
N GLY A 34 -15.42 -43.95 47.39
CA GLY A 34 -14.31 -44.88 47.60
C GLY A 34 -13.53 -44.62 48.89
N LYS A 35 -13.82 -45.40 49.94
CA LYS A 35 -12.92 -45.51 51.10
C LYS A 35 -11.59 -46.12 50.64
N THR A 36 -10.54 -45.31 50.59
CA THR A 36 -9.19 -45.81 50.33
C THR A 36 -8.73 -46.65 51.52
N GLN A 37 -8.59 -47.97 51.32
CA GLN A 37 -7.87 -48.82 52.27
C GLN A 37 -6.43 -48.32 52.38
N ARG A 38 -5.99 -48.01 53.61
CA ARG A 38 -4.58 -47.71 53.89
C ARG A 38 -3.74 -48.96 53.59
N ARG A 39 -2.83 -48.86 52.61
CA ARG A 39 -1.74 -49.83 52.43
C ARG A 39 -0.64 -49.57 53.47
N GLY A 40 -0.07 -50.64 54.00
CA GLY A 40 0.99 -50.62 55.00
C GLY A 40 2.25 -49.91 54.50
N ARG A 41 3.06 -49.41 55.45
CA ARG A 41 4.33 -48.73 55.17
C ARG A 41 5.39 -49.72 54.68
N ASP A 42 5.88 -49.52 53.45
CA ASP A 42 7.14 -50.09 53.00
C ASP A 42 8.31 -49.16 53.35
N GLN A 43 9.43 -49.73 53.80
CA GLN A 43 10.64 -49.04 54.27
C GLN A 43 11.63 -48.61 53.16
N LYS A 44 11.23 -48.58 51.90
CA LYS A 44 12.09 -48.09 50.80
C LYS A 44 11.51 -46.80 50.21
N GLY A 45 12.23 -45.69 50.41
CA GLY A 45 11.92 -44.42 49.76
C GLY A 45 11.98 -44.56 48.23
N GLN A 46 11.08 -43.87 47.54
CA GLN A 46 11.12 -43.78 46.08
C GLN A 46 12.41 -43.08 45.63
N THR A 47 13.05 -43.61 44.59
CA THR A 47 14.20 -42.98 43.94
C THR A 47 13.80 -41.59 43.46
N ALA A 48 14.56 -40.55 43.84
CA ALA A 48 14.29 -39.18 43.43
C ALA A 48 14.49 -39.04 41.92
N VAL A 49 13.40 -39.10 41.16
CA VAL A 49 13.37 -38.66 39.76
C VAL A 49 13.30 -37.14 39.77
N ARG A 50 14.45 -36.50 39.57
CA ARG A 50 14.49 -35.07 39.25
C ARG A 50 13.91 -34.89 37.84
N PRO A 51 12.96 -33.98 37.62
CA PRO A 51 12.64 -33.56 36.26
C PRO A 51 13.93 -33.04 35.62
N CYS A 52 14.34 -33.61 34.50
CA CYS A 52 15.37 -32.99 33.67
C CYS A 52 14.86 -31.59 33.31
N LEU A 53 15.61 -30.57 33.75
CA LEU A 53 15.57 -29.17 33.34
C LEU A 53 14.17 -28.62 33.03
N ASN A 54 13.68 -27.74 33.91
CA ASN A 54 12.63 -26.79 33.56
C ASN A 54 12.99 -26.13 32.22
N ALA A 55 12.32 -26.54 31.15
CA ALA A 55 12.32 -25.86 29.87
C ALA A 55 10.99 -25.11 29.74
N PRO A 56 10.77 -24.02 30.50
CA PRO A 56 9.53 -23.23 30.42
C PRO A 56 9.33 -22.62 29.03
N HIS A 57 10.36 -22.66 28.18
CA HIS A 57 10.35 -22.16 26.81
C HIS A 57 10.33 -23.27 25.74
N ALA A 58 10.23 -24.56 26.10
CA ALA A 58 10.18 -25.63 25.11
C ALA A 58 8.96 -25.50 24.18
N PHE A 59 7.81 -25.13 24.75
CA PHE A 59 6.58 -24.88 23.99
C PHE A 59 6.73 -23.71 22.98
N LEU A 60 7.48 -22.67 23.34
CA LEU A 60 7.77 -21.52 22.47
C LEU A 60 8.78 -21.84 21.35
N ARG A 61 9.49 -22.97 21.45
CA ARG A 61 10.42 -23.46 20.41
C ARG A 61 9.80 -24.53 19.52
N THR A 62 8.67 -25.11 19.90
CA THR A 62 7.93 -26.06 19.08
C THR A 62 6.97 -25.30 18.17
N ALA A 63 7.30 -25.25 16.89
CA ALA A 63 6.32 -24.91 15.85
C ALA A 63 5.41 -26.13 15.64
N PHE A 64 4.14 -26.01 15.98
CA PHE A 64 3.14 -27.00 15.62
C PHE A 64 2.79 -26.82 14.15
N LEU A 65 2.65 -27.93 13.43
CA LEU A 65 2.08 -27.87 12.09
C LEU A 65 0.63 -27.38 12.20
N PRO A 66 0.17 -26.49 11.30
CA PRO A 66 -1.22 -26.04 11.31
C PRO A 66 -2.14 -27.26 11.24
N ARG A 67 -2.92 -27.49 12.28
CA ARG A 67 -3.95 -28.52 12.27
C ARG A 67 -5.22 -27.85 11.77
N LEU A 68 -5.54 -28.04 10.50
CA LEU A 68 -6.85 -27.66 9.96
C LEU A 68 -7.93 -28.41 10.73
N GLU A 69 -8.96 -27.68 11.17
CA GLU A 69 -10.11 -28.24 11.83
C GLU A 69 -10.82 -29.19 10.82
N GLU A 70 -10.95 -30.46 11.20
CA GLU A 70 -11.71 -31.44 10.42
C GLU A 70 -13.18 -31.03 10.46
N THR A 71 -13.58 -30.14 9.57
CA THR A 71 -15.00 -29.83 9.40
C THR A 71 -15.70 -31.11 8.90
N GLU A 72 -16.85 -31.44 9.49
CA GLU A 72 -17.68 -32.59 9.11
C GLU A 72 -18.33 -32.43 7.71
N PHE A 73 -17.64 -31.77 6.78
CA PHE A 73 -18.01 -31.80 5.38
C PHE A 73 -17.30 -33.00 4.74
N VAL A 74 -18.09 -34.05 4.50
CA VAL A 74 -17.82 -35.04 3.46
C VAL A 74 -17.83 -34.30 2.12
N GLN A 75 -16.80 -33.51 1.84
CA GLN A 75 -16.52 -33.05 0.49
C GLN A 75 -16.17 -34.29 -0.32
N ASP A 76 -16.95 -34.51 -1.38
CA ASP A 76 -16.84 -35.57 -2.36
C ASP A 76 -15.38 -35.95 -2.64
N SER A 77 -14.94 -37.12 -2.18
CA SER A 77 -13.53 -37.57 -2.25
C SER A 77 -12.90 -37.42 -3.64
N ASN A 78 -13.70 -37.57 -4.69
CA ASN A 78 -13.28 -37.36 -6.08
C ASN A 78 -12.90 -35.90 -6.36
N LYS A 79 -13.63 -34.93 -5.80
CA LYS A 79 -13.32 -33.50 -5.96
C LYS A 79 -11.99 -33.15 -5.33
N MET A 80 -11.68 -33.68 -4.13
CA MET A 80 -10.39 -33.44 -3.48
C MET A 80 -9.21 -33.94 -4.33
N VAL A 81 -9.32 -35.16 -4.88
CA VAL A 81 -8.29 -35.76 -5.75
C VAL A 81 -8.06 -34.93 -7.03
N ILE A 82 -9.13 -34.43 -7.64
CA ILE A 82 -9.03 -33.56 -8.83
C ILE A 82 -8.33 -32.24 -8.47
N THR A 83 -8.73 -31.63 -7.35
CA THR A 83 -8.17 -30.36 -6.86
C THR A 83 -6.67 -30.49 -6.58
N GLU A 84 -6.27 -31.58 -5.91
CA GLU A 84 -4.87 -31.89 -5.61
C GLU A 84 -4.04 -32.13 -6.89
N ARG A 85 -4.58 -32.92 -7.83
CA ARG A 85 -3.92 -33.19 -9.11
C ARG A 85 -3.68 -31.90 -9.89
N ASP A 86 -4.71 -31.07 -10.00
CA ASP A 86 -4.65 -29.83 -10.78
C ASP A 86 -3.70 -28.81 -10.13
N PHE A 87 -3.68 -28.74 -8.80
CA PHE A 87 -2.69 -27.99 -8.04
C PHE A 87 -1.26 -28.39 -8.40
N TYR A 88 -0.89 -29.67 -8.33
CA TYR A 88 0.48 -30.10 -8.63
C TYR A 88 0.86 -29.89 -10.09
N LYS A 89 -0.12 -30.01 -11.01
CA LYS A 89 0.11 -29.67 -12.41
C LYS A 89 0.43 -28.19 -12.57
N SER A 90 -0.37 -27.32 -11.95
CA SER A 90 -0.12 -25.88 -11.95
C SER A 90 1.22 -25.51 -11.30
N LEU A 91 1.55 -26.14 -10.17
CA LEU A 91 2.81 -25.97 -9.46
C LEU A 91 4.02 -26.38 -10.32
N SER A 92 3.89 -27.45 -11.11
CA SER A 92 4.96 -27.87 -12.02
C SER A 92 5.27 -26.81 -13.07
N HIS A 93 4.24 -26.24 -13.73
CA HIS A 93 4.41 -25.16 -14.70
C HIS A 93 5.00 -23.89 -14.05
N LEU A 94 4.55 -23.55 -12.85
CA LEU A 94 5.10 -22.43 -12.07
C LEU A 94 6.58 -22.66 -11.75
N SER A 95 6.93 -23.85 -11.28
CA SER A 95 8.31 -24.20 -10.95
C SER A 95 9.22 -24.18 -12.17
N GLU A 96 8.76 -24.64 -13.32
CA GLU A 96 9.49 -24.60 -14.59
C GLU A 96 9.72 -23.15 -15.05
N HIS A 97 8.68 -22.32 -15.03
CA HIS A 97 8.75 -20.93 -15.46
C HIS A 97 9.79 -20.11 -14.69
N TYR A 98 9.89 -20.28 -13.37
CA TYR A 98 10.88 -19.59 -12.53
C TYR A 98 12.14 -20.42 -12.21
N GLY A 99 12.29 -21.59 -12.84
CA GLY A 99 13.41 -22.52 -12.63
C GLY A 99 13.61 -22.89 -11.16
N MET A 100 12.54 -23.15 -10.42
CA MET A 100 12.56 -23.49 -8.99
C MET A 100 12.47 -24.99 -8.79
N GLU A 101 13.25 -25.51 -7.84
CA GLU A 101 13.11 -26.89 -7.39
C GLU A 101 12.18 -26.90 -6.18
N ILE A 102 10.99 -27.48 -6.27
CA ILE A 102 10.02 -27.56 -5.16
C ILE A 102 10.28 -28.81 -4.31
N ILE A 103 10.06 -28.71 -2.99
CA ILE A 103 10.20 -29.86 -2.09
C ILE A 103 9.14 -30.92 -2.46
N PRO A 104 9.51 -32.22 -2.50
CA PRO A 104 8.53 -33.28 -2.69
C PRO A 104 7.60 -33.39 -1.48
N THR A 105 6.37 -32.88 -1.61
CA THR A 105 5.35 -32.92 -0.54
C THR A 105 4.25 -33.96 -0.77
N GLN A 106 4.24 -34.62 -1.93
CA GLN A 106 3.23 -35.62 -2.33
C GLN A 106 3.13 -36.84 -1.37
N SER A 107 4.14 -37.06 -0.53
CA SER A 107 4.09 -38.08 0.52
C SER A 107 3.20 -37.72 1.71
N LEU A 108 2.82 -36.44 1.86
CA LEU A 108 1.92 -35.95 2.90
C LEU A 108 0.46 -36.10 2.44
N SER A 109 -0.47 -36.18 3.39
CA SER A 109 -1.91 -36.24 3.08
C SER A 109 -2.46 -34.86 2.75
N TYR A 110 -3.45 -34.80 1.84
CA TYR A 110 -4.25 -33.59 1.63
C TYR A 110 -4.96 -33.16 2.93
N PRO A 111 -5.07 -31.84 3.22
CA PRO A 111 -4.55 -30.68 2.47
C PRO A 111 -3.11 -30.27 2.84
N MET A 112 -2.47 -31.00 3.78
CA MET A 112 -1.16 -30.64 4.31
C MET A 112 -0.07 -30.61 3.23
N ASN A 113 -0.16 -31.50 2.25
CA ASN A 113 0.79 -31.56 1.15
C ASN A 113 0.75 -30.30 0.25
N VAL A 114 -0.45 -29.79 -0.03
CA VAL A 114 -0.68 -28.53 -0.77
C VAL A 114 -0.18 -27.35 0.05
N ALA A 115 -0.54 -27.27 1.33
CA ALA A 115 -0.11 -26.17 2.20
C ALA A 115 1.42 -26.07 2.30
N MET A 116 2.11 -27.21 2.45
CA MET A 116 3.57 -27.25 2.50
C MET A 116 4.21 -26.87 1.16
N ALA A 117 3.64 -27.33 0.04
CA ALA A 117 4.13 -26.99 -1.29
C ALA A 117 3.96 -25.49 -1.60
N LEU A 118 2.81 -24.91 -1.23
CA LEU A 118 2.55 -23.48 -1.37
C LEU A 118 3.54 -22.65 -0.56
N ARG A 119 3.77 -23.01 0.71
CA ARG A 119 4.71 -22.28 1.57
C ARG A 119 6.14 -22.31 1.01
N ASP A 120 6.59 -23.49 0.56
CA ASP A 120 7.90 -23.64 -0.08
C ASP A 120 8.01 -22.85 -1.39
N ALA A 121 6.96 -22.85 -2.22
CA ALA A 121 6.92 -22.07 -3.44
C ALA A 121 6.97 -20.56 -3.15
N GLU A 122 6.21 -20.09 -2.16
CA GLU A 122 6.17 -18.68 -1.74
C GLU A 122 7.54 -18.22 -1.20
N GLU A 123 8.19 -19.01 -0.34
CA GLU A 123 9.54 -18.71 0.18
C GLU A 123 10.56 -18.58 -0.96
N LYS A 124 10.47 -19.46 -1.97
CA LYS A 124 11.37 -19.44 -3.13
C LYS A 124 11.09 -18.28 -4.07
N LEU A 125 9.82 -17.96 -4.33
CA LEU A 125 9.42 -16.82 -5.13
C LEU A 125 9.91 -15.51 -4.52
N LYS A 126 9.69 -15.30 -3.20
CA LYS A 126 10.22 -14.13 -2.46
C LYS A 126 11.73 -13.95 -2.60
N SER A 127 12.48 -15.04 -2.71
CA SER A 127 13.95 -14.99 -2.86
C SER A 127 14.44 -14.72 -4.29
N LYS A 128 13.62 -15.03 -5.30
CA LYS A 128 14.02 -15.00 -6.72
C LYS A 128 13.40 -13.86 -7.51
N VAL A 129 12.16 -13.52 -7.22
CA VAL A 129 11.37 -12.53 -7.95
C VAL A 129 11.33 -11.27 -7.09
N LYS A 130 11.97 -10.20 -7.57
CA LYS A 130 12.09 -8.95 -6.81
C LYS A 130 10.72 -8.30 -6.57
N GLU A 131 9.86 -8.34 -7.58
CA GLU A 131 8.51 -7.77 -7.56
C GLU A 131 7.45 -8.79 -7.12
N PHE A 132 7.82 -9.78 -6.32
CA PHE A 132 6.85 -10.77 -5.85
C PHE A 132 5.82 -10.13 -4.92
N GLY A 133 4.54 -10.20 -5.30
CA GLY A 133 3.44 -9.80 -4.44
C GLY A 133 2.87 -10.97 -3.66
N LYS A 134 2.02 -11.75 -4.31
CA LYS A 134 1.32 -12.86 -3.69
C LYS A 134 1.13 -14.03 -4.64
N ILE A 135 1.00 -15.21 -4.06
CA ILE A 135 0.59 -16.43 -4.75
C ILE A 135 -0.81 -16.80 -4.26
N ARG A 136 -1.75 -17.02 -5.18
CA ARG A 136 -3.12 -17.44 -4.86
C ARG A 136 -3.41 -18.78 -5.52
N LEU A 137 -4.22 -19.59 -4.86
CA LEU A 137 -4.78 -20.83 -5.42
C LEU A 137 -6.23 -20.54 -5.79
N LEU A 138 -6.52 -20.45 -7.08
CA LEU A 138 -7.85 -20.17 -7.59
C LEU A 138 -8.49 -21.44 -8.13
N LYS A 139 -9.82 -21.47 -8.08
CA LYS A 139 -10.63 -22.55 -8.65
C LYS A 139 -11.68 -21.95 -9.56
N ASP A 140 -11.58 -22.28 -10.83
CA ASP A 140 -12.60 -21.99 -11.82
C ASP A 140 -13.57 -23.19 -11.93
N GLU A 141 -14.63 -23.09 -12.75
CA GLU A 141 -15.67 -24.12 -12.87
C GLU A 141 -15.11 -25.52 -13.19
N GLU A 142 -13.99 -25.58 -13.94
CA GLU A 142 -13.41 -26.83 -14.44
C GLU A 142 -12.08 -27.25 -13.78
N LYS A 143 -11.31 -26.31 -13.21
CA LYS A 143 -9.91 -26.57 -12.81
C LYS A 143 -9.41 -25.68 -11.67
N THR A 144 -8.43 -26.20 -10.92
CA THR A 144 -7.71 -25.47 -9.88
C THR A 144 -6.31 -25.10 -10.35
N TYR A 145 -5.89 -23.85 -10.18
CA TYR A 145 -4.60 -23.36 -10.65
C TYR A 145 -4.03 -22.26 -9.74
N LEU A 146 -2.72 -22.06 -9.86
CA LEU A 146 -1.98 -21.02 -9.18
C LEU A 146 -1.96 -19.75 -10.00
N THR A 147 -2.09 -18.62 -9.32
CA THR A 147 -1.79 -17.31 -9.88
C THR A 147 -0.66 -16.68 -9.07
N ILE A 148 0.23 -15.99 -9.76
CA ILE A 148 1.23 -15.12 -9.13
C ILE A 148 0.89 -13.71 -9.53
N GLU A 149 0.83 -12.84 -8.53
CA GLU A 149 0.84 -11.40 -8.71
C GLU A 149 2.27 -10.89 -8.52
N GLU A 150 2.75 -10.18 -9.53
CA GLU A 150 3.96 -9.36 -9.44
C GLU A 150 3.53 -7.91 -9.40
N HIS A 151 3.88 -7.14 -8.37
CA HIS A 151 3.49 -5.73 -8.27
C HIS A 151 4.70 -4.80 -8.08
N TYR A 152 4.52 -3.54 -8.46
CA TYR A 152 5.49 -2.48 -8.24
C TYR A 152 5.10 -1.67 -6.99
N ASP A 153 5.83 -1.91 -5.90
CA ASP A 153 5.70 -1.16 -4.64
C ASP A 153 6.08 0.31 -4.84
N THR A 154 5.11 1.19 -4.65
CA THR A 154 5.20 2.65 -4.74
C THR A 154 5.62 3.29 -3.42
N GLY A 155 5.79 2.49 -2.37
CA GLY A 155 6.30 2.91 -1.07
C GLY A 155 5.37 3.83 -0.28
N ALA A 156 4.06 3.82 -0.59
CA ALA A 156 3.07 4.75 -0.02
C ALA A 156 3.49 6.23 -0.15
N CYS A 157 4.06 6.59 -1.30
CA CYS A 157 4.53 7.94 -1.58
C CYS A 157 3.57 8.71 -2.50
N LEU A 158 3.47 10.03 -2.29
CA LEU A 158 2.76 10.93 -3.20
C LEU A 158 3.66 11.27 -4.39
N TYR A 159 3.26 10.86 -5.59
CA TYR A 159 3.94 11.14 -6.85
C TYR A 159 3.40 12.41 -7.49
N TYR A 160 3.60 13.54 -6.80
CA TYR A 160 3.10 14.85 -7.23
C TYR A 160 4.16 15.68 -7.95
N ILE A 161 3.82 16.17 -9.14
CA ILE A 161 4.72 16.94 -10.01
C ILE A 161 4.37 18.45 -9.91
N PRO A 162 5.25 19.29 -9.36
CA PRO A 162 4.95 20.70 -9.08
C PRO A 162 5.04 21.56 -10.35
N VAL A 163 4.03 22.36 -10.65
CA VAL A 163 4.00 23.20 -11.87
C VAL A 163 4.49 24.63 -11.66
N VAL A 164 4.40 25.17 -10.45
CA VAL A 164 4.83 26.54 -10.13
C VAL A 164 6.34 26.73 -10.31
N PRO A 165 7.23 25.80 -9.88
CA PRO A 165 8.65 25.93 -10.17
C PRO A 165 8.95 25.94 -11.67
N LEU A 166 8.25 25.11 -12.47
CA LEU A 166 8.37 25.13 -13.92
C LEU A 166 7.94 26.48 -14.53
N TYR A 167 6.88 27.08 -14.00
CA TYR A 167 6.46 28.44 -14.36
C TYR A 167 7.56 29.47 -14.03
N ARG A 168 8.15 29.42 -12.83
CA ARG A 168 9.27 30.31 -12.42
C ARG A 168 10.45 30.14 -13.38
N MET A 169 10.80 28.91 -13.73
CA MET A 169 11.89 28.56 -14.62
C MET A 169 11.67 29.02 -16.07
N LEU A 170 10.43 29.01 -16.58
CA LEU A 170 10.09 29.59 -17.88
C LEU A 170 10.31 31.11 -17.92
N ASN A 171 10.15 31.77 -16.78
CA ASN A 171 10.35 33.22 -16.64
C ASN A 171 11.80 33.59 -16.31
N ASP A 172 12.65 32.63 -15.97
CA ASP A 172 14.10 32.86 -15.84
C ASP A 172 14.80 32.77 -17.20
N SER A 173 15.31 33.91 -17.67
CA SER A 173 16.11 34.00 -18.90
C SER A 173 17.32 33.05 -18.95
N LYS A 174 17.90 32.70 -17.79
CA LYS A 174 19.06 31.82 -17.68
C LYS A 174 18.69 30.37 -18.04
N HIS A 175 17.59 29.88 -17.48
CA HIS A 175 17.15 28.48 -17.57
C HIS A 175 15.90 28.25 -18.43
N ARG A 176 15.42 29.28 -19.13
CA ARG A 176 14.23 29.19 -20.01
C ARG A 176 14.31 28.08 -21.04
N ALA A 177 15.49 27.83 -21.62
CA ALA A 177 15.68 26.74 -22.58
C ALA A 177 15.41 25.37 -21.94
N SER A 178 15.89 25.18 -20.71
CA SER A 178 15.73 23.98 -19.90
C SER A 178 14.27 23.80 -19.52
N ALA A 179 13.56 24.88 -19.17
CA ALA A 179 12.13 24.85 -18.92
C ALA A 179 11.29 24.48 -20.16
N ILE A 180 11.68 24.97 -21.35
CA ILE A 180 11.03 24.57 -22.62
C ILE A 180 11.28 23.08 -22.93
N LEU A 181 12.44 22.56 -22.54
CA LEU A 181 12.73 21.13 -22.67
C LEU A 181 11.83 20.32 -21.73
N LEU A 182 11.76 20.70 -20.45
CA LEU A 182 10.88 20.07 -19.45
C LEU A 182 9.39 20.20 -19.77
N LEU A 183 8.94 21.26 -20.45
CA LEU A 183 7.58 21.32 -20.99
C LEU A 183 7.28 20.14 -21.92
N SER A 184 8.27 19.66 -22.68
CA SER A 184 8.10 18.47 -23.54
C SER A 184 7.94 17.19 -22.71
N VAL A 185 8.63 17.10 -21.57
CA VAL A 185 8.47 16.03 -20.58
C VAL A 185 7.07 16.08 -19.98
N CYS A 186 6.62 17.23 -19.49
CA CYS A 186 5.29 17.39 -18.91
C CYS A 186 4.18 17.11 -19.94
N THR A 187 4.34 17.52 -21.21
CA THR A 187 3.38 17.18 -22.28
C THR A 187 3.31 15.66 -22.51
N TYR A 188 4.44 14.95 -22.43
CA TYR A 188 4.45 13.48 -22.51
C TYR A 188 3.70 12.86 -21.33
N LEU A 189 4.01 13.30 -20.11
CA LEU A 189 3.38 12.80 -18.90
C LEU A 189 1.86 13.07 -18.89
N TYR A 190 1.44 14.25 -19.35
CA TYR A 190 0.03 14.62 -19.42
C TYR A 190 -0.74 13.84 -20.50
N HIS A 191 -0.25 13.78 -21.74
CA HIS A 191 -1.04 13.22 -22.86
C HIS A 191 -0.87 11.72 -23.08
N ILE A 192 0.32 11.18 -22.78
CA ILE A 192 0.66 9.80 -23.13
C ILE A 192 0.67 8.93 -21.88
N ALA A 193 1.38 9.36 -20.83
CA ALA A 193 1.38 8.63 -19.57
C ALA A 193 0.08 8.83 -18.76
N ASP A 194 -0.79 9.75 -19.20
CA ASP A 194 -2.12 10.02 -18.64
C ASP A 194 -2.09 10.44 -17.16
N ILE A 195 -1.11 11.26 -16.79
CA ILE A 195 -0.98 11.78 -15.42
C ILE A 195 -2.03 12.88 -15.19
N PRO A 196 -2.93 12.74 -14.18
CA PRO A 196 -3.96 13.72 -13.89
C PRO A 196 -3.40 15.11 -13.54
N TYR A 197 -4.18 16.16 -13.80
CA TYR A 197 -3.78 17.54 -13.52
C TYR A 197 -4.78 18.22 -12.57
N TYR A 198 -4.30 18.76 -11.44
CA TYR A 198 -5.14 19.32 -10.36
C TYR A 198 -6.13 20.45 -10.71
N ARG A 199 -6.13 20.94 -11.96
CA ARG A 199 -7.11 21.94 -12.44
C ARG A 199 -8.27 21.32 -13.21
N GLN A 200 -8.27 20.01 -13.41
CA GLN A 200 -9.33 19.29 -14.10
C GLN A 200 -10.38 18.78 -13.09
N GLU A 201 -11.66 19.00 -13.37
CA GLU A 201 -12.77 18.66 -12.44
C GLU A 201 -12.91 17.14 -12.17
N ASP A 202 -12.37 16.31 -13.07
CA ASP A 202 -12.31 14.86 -12.93
C ASP A 202 -11.09 14.37 -12.13
N SER A 203 -10.17 15.26 -11.74
CA SER A 203 -9.01 14.91 -10.91
C SER A 203 -9.32 15.00 -9.42
N TYR A 204 -8.77 14.06 -8.64
CA TYR A 204 -8.88 14.08 -7.17
C TYR A 204 -8.37 15.40 -6.57
N LEU A 205 -7.19 15.87 -7.00
CA LEU A 205 -6.59 17.08 -6.43
C LEU A 205 -7.42 18.34 -6.67
N PHE A 206 -8.19 18.43 -7.77
CA PHE A 206 -9.08 19.57 -7.99
C PHE A 206 -10.04 19.79 -6.81
N TRP A 207 -10.67 18.71 -6.35
CA TRP A 207 -11.59 18.76 -5.21
C TRP A 207 -10.88 19.06 -3.90
N GLN A 208 -9.65 18.57 -3.72
CA GLN A 208 -8.84 18.89 -2.54
C GLN A 208 -8.52 20.39 -2.47
N TYR A 209 -8.15 21.02 -3.59
CA TYR A 209 -7.98 22.48 -3.63
C TYR A 209 -9.30 23.23 -3.39
N ASP A 210 -10.42 22.73 -3.91
CA ASP A 210 -11.75 23.34 -3.73
C ASP A 210 -12.19 23.32 -2.25
N ILE A 211 -12.00 22.19 -1.57
CA ILE A 211 -12.26 22.05 -0.12
C ILE A 211 -11.43 23.05 0.69
N LEU A 212 -10.12 23.14 0.41
CA LEU A 212 -9.25 24.10 1.11
C LEU A 212 -9.70 25.54 0.88
N LYS A 213 -10.13 25.87 -0.34
CA LYS A 213 -10.67 27.19 -0.67
C LYS A 213 -11.93 27.50 0.12
N ASP A 214 -12.86 26.55 0.19
CA ASP A 214 -14.10 26.67 0.94
C ASP A 214 -13.87 26.86 2.44
N TRP A 215 -12.90 26.15 3.03
CA TRP A 215 -12.54 26.31 4.45
C TRP A 215 -12.07 27.73 4.74
N ILE A 216 -11.17 28.28 3.90
CA ILE A 216 -10.67 29.65 4.08
C ILE A 216 -11.79 30.68 3.94
N MET A 217 -12.73 30.47 3.01
CA MET A 217 -13.85 31.39 2.78
C MET A 217 -14.84 31.45 3.94
N GLN A 218 -14.94 30.39 4.75
CA GLN A 218 -15.84 30.33 5.92
C GLN A 218 -15.27 31.04 7.16
N ASP A 219 -13.96 31.20 7.23
CA ASP A 219 -13.24 31.88 8.30
C ASP A 219 -13.21 33.42 8.12
N GLU A 220 -12.70 34.16 9.12
CA GLU A 220 -12.66 35.63 9.08
C GLU A 220 -11.72 36.14 7.95
N PRO A 221 -12.25 36.90 6.96
CA PRO A 221 -11.54 37.21 5.71
C PRO A 221 -10.31 38.12 5.89
N GLU A 222 -10.22 38.88 6.98
CA GLU A 222 -9.09 39.79 7.24
C GLU A 222 -7.84 39.05 7.76
N GLU A 223 -7.99 37.89 8.41
CA GLU A 223 -6.87 37.10 8.93
C GLU A 223 -6.28 36.13 7.88
N ASN A 224 -7.04 35.85 6.81
CA ASN A 224 -6.74 34.81 5.83
C ASN A 224 -6.37 35.31 4.41
N ALA A 225 -6.17 36.62 4.24
CA ALA A 225 -5.90 37.21 2.92
C ALA A 225 -4.64 36.63 2.24
N ASP A 226 -3.60 36.34 3.02
CA ASP A 226 -2.35 35.77 2.51
C ASP A 226 -2.56 34.32 2.00
N TYR A 227 -3.36 33.52 2.71
CA TYR A 227 -3.68 32.14 2.31
C TYR A 227 -4.56 32.10 1.06
N MET A 228 -5.54 33.00 0.96
CA MET A 228 -6.33 33.15 -0.26
C MET A 228 -5.45 33.56 -1.45
N GLY A 229 -4.43 34.39 -1.22
CA GLY A 229 -3.44 34.75 -2.22
C GLY A 229 -2.64 33.56 -2.77
N GLU A 230 -2.26 32.60 -1.91
CA GLU A 230 -1.60 31.36 -2.36
C GLU A 230 -2.53 30.51 -3.24
N ILE A 231 -3.82 30.39 -2.88
CA ILE A 231 -4.82 29.69 -3.68
C ILE A 231 -4.98 30.37 -5.05
N ASP A 232 -5.25 31.67 -5.07
CA ASP A 232 -5.43 32.43 -6.30
C ASP A 232 -4.22 32.31 -7.22
N GLN A 233 -3.00 32.33 -6.65
CA GLN A 233 -1.78 32.11 -7.40
C GLN A 233 -1.70 30.69 -7.98
N ALA A 234 -2.03 29.67 -7.19
CA ALA A 234 -2.04 28.27 -7.62
C ALA A 234 -3.06 28.05 -8.75
N GLU A 235 -4.26 28.62 -8.66
CA GLU A 235 -5.28 28.51 -9.71
C GLU A 235 -4.85 29.21 -11.01
N MET A 236 -4.33 30.43 -10.88
CA MET A 236 -3.92 31.26 -12.01
C MET A 236 -2.72 30.68 -12.75
N ILE A 237 -1.66 30.30 -12.02
CA ILE A 237 -0.48 29.66 -12.61
C ILE A 237 -0.84 28.28 -13.17
N GLY A 238 -1.63 27.49 -12.44
CA GLY A 238 -2.08 26.16 -12.86
C GLY A 238 -2.79 26.19 -14.20
N THR A 239 -3.79 27.05 -14.33
CA THR A 239 -4.57 27.23 -15.57
C THR A 239 -3.70 27.72 -16.73
N TYR A 240 -2.72 28.58 -16.44
CA TYR A 240 -1.79 29.06 -17.45
C TYR A 240 -0.81 27.97 -17.92
N MET A 241 -0.28 27.18 -16.99
CA MET A 241 0.68 26.12 -17.26
C MET A 241 0.03 24.94 -17.97
N GLU A 242 -1.20 24.58 -17.60
CA GLU A 242 -1.95 23.52 -18.28
C GLU A 242 -2.05 23.80 -19.78
N LYS A 243 -2.39 25.03 -20.19
CA LYS A 243 -2.44 25.42 -21.61
C LYS A 243 -1.10 25.24 -22.34
N LYS A 244 0.02 25.40 -21.65
CA LYS A 244 1.36 25.14 -22.22
C LYS A 244 1.66 23.66 -22.31
N ILE A 245 1.34 22.91 -21.25
CA ILE A 245 1.57 21.46 -21.15
C ILE A 245 0.68 20.72 -22.15
N PHE A 246 -0.57 21.13 -22.29
CA PHE A 246 -1.54 20.57 -23.22
C PHE A 246 -1.12 20.72 -24.70
N ASN A 247 -0.21 21.63 -25.02
CA ASN A 247 0.20 21.87 -26.40
C ASN A 247 1.08 20.72 -26.95
N LEU A 248 0.47 19.83 -27.74
CA LEU A 248 1.11 18.69 -28.41
C LEU A 248 2.32 19.06 -29.28
N SER A 249 2.48 20.33 -29.68
CA SER A 249 3.69 20.76 -30.38
C SER A 249 4.96 20.57 -29.54
N ASN A 250 4.85 20.48 -28.22
CA ASN A 250 6.00 20.16 -27.38
C ASN A 250 6.53 18.75 -27.65
N LEU A 251 5.65 17.77 -27.94
CA LEU A 251 6.05 16.43 -28.34
C LEU A 251 6.61 16.41 -29.75
N THR A 252 5.98 17.12 -30.70
CA THR A 252 6.44 17.13 -32.09
C THR A 252 7.84 17.73 -32.25
N TYR A 253 8.21 18.69 -31.40
CA TYR A 253 9.54 19.30 -31.39
C TYR A 253 10.49 18.68 -30.35
N PHE A 254 10.10 17.64 -29.62
CA PHE A 254 10.85 17.13 -28.48
C PHE A 254 12.26 16.66 -28.89
N GLU A 255 12.35 15.78 -29.88
CA GLU A 255 13.64 15.27 -30.39
C GLU A 255 14.57 16.39 -30.88
N LYS A 256 13.99 17.38 -31.59
CA LYS A 256 14.74 18.54 -32.08
C LYS A 256 15.25 19.41 -30.94
N ARG A 257 14.46 19.59 -29.88
CA ARG A 257 14.88 20.34 -28.68
C ARG A 257 16.03 19.61 -27.99
N LEU A 258 15.92 18.31 -27.79
CA LEU A 258 16.98 17.47 -27.19
C LEU A 258 18.30 17.58 -27.95
N THR A 259 18.27 17.33 -29.26
CA THR A 259 19.48 17.34 -30.10
C THR A 259 20.15 18.71 -30.24
N SER A 260 19.39 19.80 -30.09
CA SER A 260 19.92 21.16 -30.17
C SER A 260 20.24 21.79 -28.81
N PHE A 261 19.88 21.12 -27.71
CA PHE A 261 20.06 21.63 -26.37
C PHE A 261 21.55 21.71 -25.99
N LYS A 262 21.92 22.76 -25.26
CA LYS A 262 23.29 22.98 -24.79
C LYS A 262 23.25 23.36 -23.31
N ALA A 263 23.58 22.39 -22.47
CA ALA A 263 23.65 22.61 -21.03
C ALA A 263 24.80 23.56 -20.67
N LYS A 264 24.52 24.55 -19.81
CA LYS A 264 25.50 25.55 -19.38
C LYS A 264 25.98 25.33 -17.95
N ASP A 265 25.15 24.72 -17.11
CA ASP A 265 25.47 24.40 -15.72
C ASP A 265 24.80 23.11 -15.28
N LEU A 266 24.93 22.78 -13.99
CA LEU A 266 24.44 21.52 -13.42
C LEU A 266 22.92 21.37 -13.56
N ILE A 267 22.16 22.44 -13.34
CA ILE A 267 20.69 22.42 -13.47
C ILE A 267 20.29 22.07 -14.90
N ASP A 268 20.95 22.69 -15.89
CA ASP A 268 20.67 22.37 -17.30
C ASP A 268 21.02 20.91 -17.65
N TRP A 269 22.09 20.36 -17.06
CA TRP A 269 22.48 18.96 -17.25
C TRP A 269 21.44 18.00 -16.65
N ASP A 270 20.95 18.30 -15.45
CA ASP A 270 19.92 17.49 -14.80
C ASP A 270 18.61 17.55 -15.60
N CYS A 271 18.23 18.72 -16.12
CA CYS A 271 17.07 18.88 -17.01
C CYS A 271 17.22 18.04 -18.29
N LEU A 272 18.40 18.07 -18.91
CA LEU A 272 18.68 17.29 -20.12
C LEU A 272 18.54 15.80 -19.84
N LYS A 273 19.11 15.30 -18.73
CA LYS A 273 19.07 13.89 -18.35
C LYS A 273 17.63 13.40 -18.14
N VAL A 274 16.81 14.17 -17.41
CA VAL A 274 15.38 13.85 -17.21
C VAL A 274 14.66 13.81 -18.55
N ALA A 275 14.92 14.79 -19.43
CA ALA A 275 14.30 14.87 -20.74
C ALA A 275 14.71 13.71 -21.68
N GLU A 276 15.97 13.29 -21.65
CA GLU A 276 16.46 12.13 -22.40
C GLU A 276 15.79 10.83 -21.92
N LYS A 277 15.67 10.64 -20.61
CA LYS A 277 14.95 9.49 -20.03
C LYS A 277 13.49 9.46 -20.44
N ALA A 278 12.80 10.59 -20.34
CA ALA A 278 11.40 10.73 -20.76
C ALA A 278 11.23 10.42 -22.25
N PHE A 279 12.11 10.96 -23.10
CA PHE A 279 12.04 10.73 -24.54
C PHE A 279 12.32 9.28 -24.92
N HIS A 280 13.30 8.63 -24.28
CA HIS A 280 13.54 7.20 -24.48
C HIS A 280 12.34 6.37 -24.00
N LEU A 281 11.75 6.72 -22.86
CA LEU A 281 10.57 6.01 -22.36
C LEU A 281 9.40 6.15 -23.35
N TYR A 282 9.14 7.36 -23.83
CA TYR A 282 8.12 7.64 -24.85
C TYR A 282 8.36 6.87 -26.16
N GLN A 283 9.61 6.79 -26.64
CA GLN A 283 9.92 6.04 -27.86
C GLN A 283 9.67 4.54 -27.71
N GLN A 284 9.97 3.98 -26.54
CA GLN A 284 9.79 2.55 -26.27
C GLN A 284 8.33 2.20 -25.97
N TYR A 285 7.59 3.12 -25.33
CA TYR A 285 6.22 2.96 -24.88
C TYR A 285 5.34 4.14 -25.32
N PRO A 286 5.03 4.25 -26.63
CA PRO A 286 4.41 5.46 -27.19
C PRO A 286 2.92 5.62 -26.87
N ASN A 287 2.26 4.57 -26.38
CA ASN A 287 0.81 4.54 -26.11
C ASN A 287 0.48 3.95 -24.74
N GLU A 288 1.46 3.86 -23.84
CA GLU A 288 1.26 3.27 -22.52
C GLU A 288 0.98 4.37 -21.49
N THR A 289 -0.03 4.13 -20.65
CA THR A 289 -0.45 5.01 -19.56
C THR A 289 0.03 4.45 -18.22
N VAL A 290 0.10 5.29 -17.19
CA VAL A 290 0.43 4.87 -15.82
C VAL A 290 -0.55 3.80 -15.28
N PHE A 291 -1.76 3.76 -15.84
CA PHE A 291 -2.86 2.89 -15.42
C PHE A 291 -2.94 1.55 -16.18
N ARG A 292 -1.99 1.27 -17.09
CA ARG A 292 -2.02 0.09 -17.97
C ARG A 292 -2.13 -1.24 -17.21
N ASN A 293 -1.42 -1.37 -16.10
CA ASN A 293 -1.32 -2.60 -15.32
C ASN A 293 -2.03 -2.46 -13.95
N ILE A 294 -3.11 -1.68 -13.86
CA ILE A 294 -3.96 -1.72 -12.68
C ILE A 294 -4.55 -3.12 -12.54
N SER A 295 -4.53 -3.66 -11.32
CA SER A 295 -5.22 -4.91 -11.00
C SER A 295 -6.70 -4.78 -11.34
N THR A 296 -7.21 -5.56 -12.29
CA THR A 296 -8.64 -5.50 -12.62
C THR A 296 -9.44 -5.92 -11.38
N ASN A 297 -10.21 -5.00 -10.81
CA ASN A 297 -11.08 -5.15 -9.62
C ASN A 297 -12.17 -6.25 -9.76
N GLU A 298 -12.20 -7.01 -10.86
CA GLU A 298 -13.16 -8.09 -11.11
C GLU A 298 -13.04 -9.25 -10.10
N GLU A 299 -11.91 -9.37 -9.39
CA GLU A 299 -11.65 -10.42 -8.39
C GLU A 299 -11.71 -9.93 -6.92
N LEU A 300 -11.99 -8.63 -6.68
CA LEU A 300 -12.09 -8.05 -5.32
C LEU A 300 -13.55 -7.95 -4.89
N GLU A 301 -13.84 -8.28 -3.62
CA GLU A 301 -15.17 -8.06 -3.04
C GLU A 301 -15.48 -6.55 -2.97
N GLU A 302 -16.75 -6.14 -3.07
CA GLU A 302 -17.14 -4.71 -3.07
C GLU A 302 -16.58 -3.96 -1.84
N GLU A 303 -16.51 -4.62 -0.68
CA GLU A 303 -15.94 -4.07 0.55
C GLU A 303 -14.42 -3.82 0.44
N GLU A 304 -13.68 -4.68 -0.27
CA GLU A 304 -12.23 -4.51 -0.50
C GLU A 304 -11.94 -3.38 -1.50
N GLN A 305 -12.88 -3.09 -2.41
CA GLN A 305 -12.75 -2.00 -3.38
C GLN A 305 -12.89 -0.62 -2.71
N ASP A 306 -13.79 -0.50 -1.73
CA ASP A 306 -14.01 0.75 -0.99
C ASP A 306 -12.83 1.11 -0.05
N GLU A 307 -11.99 0.13 0.29
CA GLU A 307 -10.83 0.27 1.18
C GLU A 307 -9.50 0.53 0.45
N MET A 308 -9.51 0.61 -0.89
CA MET A 308 -8.33 0.81 -1.71
C MET A 308 -8.15 2.26 -2.17
N VAL A 309 -6.93 2.79 -2.02
CA VAL A 309 -6.56 4.10 -2.58
C VAL A 309 -6.19 3.95 -4.05
N ALA A 310 -7.02 4.47 -4.94
CA ALA A 310 -6.77 4.49 -6.38
C ALA A 310 -5.53 5.32 -6.77
N MET A 311 -4.87 4.94 -7.86
CA MET A 311 -3.63 5.56 -8.32
C MET A 311 -3.76 7.06 -8.61
N ASP A 312 -4.90 7.50 -9.13
CA ASP A 312 -5.21 8.90 -9.46
C ASP A 312 -5.26 9.83 -8.24
N ARG A 313 -5.35 9.27 -7.01
CA ARG A 313 -5.27 10.04 -5.77
C ARG A 313 -3.85 10.41 -5.38
N TYR A 314 -2.87 9.55 -5.65
CA TYR A 314 -1.47 9.77 -5.26
C TYR A 314 -0.53 10.07 -6.44
N VAL A 315 -1.03 10.00 -7.68
CA VAL A 315 -0.30 10.36 -8.91
C VAL A 315 -0.95 11.58 -9.55
N SER A 316 -0.24 12.72 -9.61
CA SER A 316 -0.82 13.94 -10.21
C SER A 316 0.21 15.05 -10.49
N PHE A 317 -0.16 16.02 -11.32
CA PHE A 317 0.43 17.35 -11.26
C PHE A 317 -0.26 18.19 -10.19
N TYR A 318 0.51 18.99 -9.46
CA TYR A 318 0.00 19.89 -8.42
C TYR A 318 0.71 21.25 -8.45
N ALA A 319 0.25 22.22 -7.65
CA ALA A 319 0.70 23.60 -7.75
C ALA A 319 2.19 23.81 -7.38
N ASP A 320 2.55 23.69 -6.11
CA ASP A 320 3.91 23.98 -5.60
C ASP A 320 4.19 23.13 -4.36
N SER A 321 5.46 22.90 -4.05
CA SER A 321 5.93 22.16 -2.85
C SER A 321 6.21 23.04 -1.64
N LYS A 322 5.92 24.34 -1.76
CA LYS A 322 6.33 25.37 -0.80
C LYS A 322 5.13 26.23 -0.48
N GLY A 323 5.12 26.75 0.74
CA GLY A 323 4.05 27.63 1.21
C GLY A 323 2.99 26.88 1.99
N TRP A 324 2.09 27.66 2.60
CA TRP A 324 1.05 27.15 3.46
C TRP A 324 0.10 26.21 2.72
N LEU A 325 -0.22 26.52 1.46
CA LEU A 325 -1.15 25.73 0.66
C LEU A 325 -0.64 24.30 0.41
N SER A 326 0.67 24.13 0.18
CA SER A 326 1.29 22.81 0.03
C SER A 326 1.22 22.01 1.33
N GLU A 327 1.56 22.65 2.45
CA GLU A 327 1.55 22.00 3.77
C GLU A 327 0.15 21.54 4.16
N GLN A 328 -0.88 22.36 3.93
CA GLN A 328 -2.26 21.99 4.21
C GLN A 328 -2.77 20.88 3.29
N LEU A 329 -2.43 20.95 2.00
CA LEU A 329 -2.80 19.92 1.03
C LEU A 329 -2.18 18.57 1.42
N GLU A 330 -0.88 18.54 1.69
CA GLU A 330 -0.18 17.32 2.13
C GLU A 330 -0.76 16.77 3.43
N GLN A 331 -1.06 17.62 4.42
CA GLN A 331 -1.65 17.19 5.68
C GLN A 331 -3.04 16.59 5.47
N MET A 332 -3.89 17.26 4.69
CA MET A 332 -5.25 16.79 4.41
C MET A 332 -5.25 15.45 3.69
N ILE A 333 -4.44 15.33 2.63
CA ILE A 333 -4.35 14.11 1.83
C ILE A 333 -3.78 12.97 2.67
N ASN A 334 -2.70 13.18 3.41
CA ASN A 334 -2.13 12.12 4.25
C ASN A 334 -3.12 11.65 5.32
N ASN A 335 -3.91 12.56 5.91
CA ASN A 335 -4.96 12.18 6.86
C ASN A 335 -6.08 11.37 6.19
N GLU A 336 -6.49 11.73 4.97
CA GLU A 336 -7.50 10.98 4.22
C GLU A 336 -6.97 9.59 3.83
N LEU A 337 -5.79 9.53 3.22
CA LEU A 337 -5.22 8.30 2.67
C LEU A 337 -4.80 7.30 3.76
N GLN A 338 -4.47 7.76 4.97
CA GLN A 338 -4.13 6.88 6.09
C GLN A 338 -5.32 6.07 6.62
N GLU A 339 -6.56 6.48 6.32
CA GLU A 339 -7.76 5.73 6.72
C GLU A 339 -8.00 4.48 5.85
N TYR A 340 -7.27 4.35 4.73
CA TYR A 340 -7.36 3.22 3.82
C TYR A 340 -6.37 2.11 4.16
N GLY A 341 -6.75 0.86 3.86
CA GLY A 341 -5.97 -0.33 4.18
C GLY A 341 -4.94 -0.69 3.12
N GLU A 342 -5.23 -0.40 1.85
CA GLU A 342 -4.41 -0.82 0.71
C GLU A 342 -4.26 0.30 -0.34
N LEU A 343 -3.16 0.25 -1.09
CA LEU A 343 -2.89 1.13 -2.23
C LEU A 343 -3.05 0.34 -3.52
N GLU A 344 -3.74 0.94 -4.50
CA GLU A 344 -3.76 0.43 -5.86
C GLU A 344 -2.38 0.65 -6.48
N GLU A 345 -1.74 -0.43 -6.93
CA GLU A 345 -0.41 -0.39 -7.53
C GLU A 345 -0.38 -1.17 -8.83
N PRO A 346 0.56 -0.85 -9.74
CA PRO A 346 0.72 -1.61 -10.97
C PRO A 346 1.09 -3.06 -10.67
N ALA A 347 0.30 -3.98 -11.19
CA ALA A 347 0.46 -5.41 -10.98
C ALA A 347 0.26 -6.24 -12.26
N LEU A 348 0.97 -7.35 -12.31
CA LEU A 348 0.85 -8.37 -13.36
C LEU A 348 0.39 -9.68 -12.74
N ILE A 349 -0.71 -10.21 -13.26
CA ILE A 349 -1.23 -11.51 -12.84
C ILE A 349 -0.83 -12.57 -13.87
N LYS A 350 -0.02 -13.53 -13.44
CA LYS A 350 0.38 -14.70 -14.23
C LYS A 350 -0.44 -15.90 -13.79
N LYS A 351 -1.25 -16.44 -14.70
CA LYS A 351 -2.11 -17.62 -14.47
C LYS A 351 -1.40 -18.90 -14.94
N PHE A 352 -1.25 -19.87 -14.04
CA PHE A 352 -0.60 -21.17 -14.33
C PHE A 352 -1.63 -22.27 -14.57
N ASP A 353 -2.55 -22.01 -15.48
CA ASP A 353 -3.74 -22.84 -15.73
C ASP A 353 -3.57 -23.82 -16.91
N GLY A 354 -2.36 -23.85 -17.49
CA GLY A 354 -1.98 -24.67 -18.65
C GLY A 354 -2.00 -23.93 -19.99
N ASN A 355 -2.48 -22.70 -20.03
CA ASN A 355 -2.36 -21.84 -21.21
C ASN A 355 -0.99 -21.14 -21.25
N PRO A 356 -0.57 -20.62 -22.42
CA PRO A 356 0.62 -19.78 -22.50
C PRO A 356 0.52 -18.59 -21.54
N ILE A 357 1.58 -18.34 -20.78
CA ILE A 357 1.64 -17.21 -19.86
C ILE A 357 1.84 -15.94 -20.68
N THR A 358 1.03 -14.92 -20.41
CA THR A 358 1.21 -13.60 -21.02
C THR A 358 2.55 -13.01 -20.60
N GLU A 359 3.44 -12.75 -21.55
CA GLU A 359 4.69 -12.04 -21.30
C GLU A 359 4.39 -10.56 -21.05
N GLY A 360 4.26 -10.19 -19.77
CA GLY A 360 4.16 -8.81 -19.29
C GLY A 360 5.40 -8.40 -18.52
N SER A 361 5.71 -7.11 -18.50
CA SER A 361 6.80 -6.53 -17.72
C SER A 361 6.37 -5.20 -17.11
N LEU A 362 6.78 -4.95 -15.86
CA LEU A 362 6.62 -3.68 -15.15
C LEU A 362 7.79 -2.70 -15.44
N ASP A 363 8.52 -2.85 -16.56
CA ASP A 363 9.64 -1.96 -16.90
C ASP A 363 9.18 -0.51 -17.12
N PHE A 364 8.01 -0.33 -17.72
CA PHE A 364 7.46 0.98 -18.00
C PHE A 364 7.20 1.75 -16.71
N GLU A 365 6.46 1.16 -15.78
CA GLU A 365 6.05 1.77 -14.52
C GLU A 365 7.26 2.10 -13.65
N LYS A 366 8.21 1.16 -13.51
CA LYS A 366 9.46 1.39 -12.78
C LYS A 366 10.19 2.63 -13.28
N ARG A 367 10.25 2.80 -14.60
CA ARG A 367 10.96 3.92 -15.22
C ARG A 367 10.15 5.20 -15.21
N LEU A 368 8.82 5.11 -15.30
CA LEU A 368 7.91 6.25 -15.20
C LEU A 368 7.94 6.85 -13.80
N PHE A 369 7.78 6.03 -12.75
CA PHE A 369 7.81 6.50 -11.36
C PHE A 369 9.18 7.09 -11.00
N ALA A 370 10.27 6.44 -11.39
CA ALA A 370 11.61 7.02 -11.22
C ALA A 370 11.79 8.35 -11.98
N LEU A 371 11.22 8.47 -13.18
CA LEU A 371 11.25 9.73 -13.94
C LEU A 371 10.46 10.83 -13.24
N MET A 372 9.29 10.50 -12.67
CA MET A 372 8.46 11.45 -11.93
C MET A 372 9.15 11.94 -10.67
N GLU A 373 9.78 11.05 -9.89
CA GLU A 373 10.57 11.42 -8.72
C GLU A 373 11.73 12.35 -9.10
N GLU A 374 12.49 12.01 -10.15
CA GLU A 374 13.60 12.84 -10.61
C GLU A 374 13.14 14.23 -11.10
N LEU A 375 12.01 14.29 -11.82
CA LEU A 375 11.42 15.53 -12.28
C LEU A 375 10.91 16.39 -11.11
N ALA A 376 10.17 15.79 -10.17
CA ALA A 376 9.65 16.48 -9.00
C ALA A 376 10.80 16.99 -8.11
N PHE A 377 11.82 16.17 -7.87
CA PHE A 377 13.02 16.56 -7.15
C PHE A 377 13.70 17.77 -7.81
N LEU A 378 13.90 17.73 -9.13
CA LEU A 378 14.52 18.82 -9.89
C LEU A 378 13.72 20.12 -9.74
N LEU A 379 12.40 20.05 -9.93
CA LEU A 379 11.54 21.23 -9.86
C LEU A 379 11.45 21.79 -8.44
N ASN A 380 11.45 20.96 -7.40
CA ASN A 380 11.41 21.40 -6.01
C ASN A 380 12.68 22.13 -5.56
N HIS A 381 13.83 21.74 -6.11
CA HIS A 381 15.14 22.31 -5.77
C HIS A 381 15.58 23.44 -6.70
N TYR A 382 14.74 23.84 -7.66
CA TYR A 382 14.87 25.07 -8.42
C TYR A 382 14.37 26.28 -7.61
#